data_AF-A0A266NHI5-F1
#
_entry.id   AF-A0A266NHI5-F1
#
_cell.length_a   1.000
_cell.length_b   1.000
_cell.length_c   1.000
_cell.angle_alpha   90.00
_cell.angle_beta   90.00
_cell.angle_gamma   90.00
#
_symmetry.space_group_name_H-M   'P 1'
#
loop_
_entity.id
_entity.type
_entity.pdbx_description
1 polymer ?
#
loop_
_entity_poly.entity_id
_entity_poly.type
_entity_poly.pdbx_seq_one_letter_code
_entity_poly.pdbx_strand_id
1 'polypeptide(L)'
;MTTLSVTKNTALAAIIASVFASAPAMATEGGKCRTDIAYNTVMPFDASPVIFEVLRNIFEAKEIRVEREGVAYTTEFNENRLRIGVGADNKVSYFRCG
;
A
#
# COMPACT_ATOMS: atom_id res chain seq x y z
N MET A 1 -39.02 -33.21 27.63
CA MET A 1 -37.54 -33.33 27.59
C MET A 1 -37.09 -33.02 26.17
N THR A 2 -37.13 -31.75 25.75
CA THR A 2 -36.87 -31.36 24.33
C THR A 2 -36.45 -29.90 24.16
N THR A 3 -36.43 -29.09 25.22
CA THR A 3 -36.13 -27.65 25.15
C THR A 3 -34.67 -27.30 25.48
N LEU A 4 -33.87 -28.25 25.99
CA LEU A 4 -32.46 -28.00 26.36
C LEU A 4 -31.46 -28.17 25.21
N SER A 5 -31.85 -28.84 24.12
CA SER A 5 -30.92 -29.21 23.05
C SER A 5 -30.80 -28.14 21.95
N VAL A 6 -31.73 -27.19 21.89
CA VAL A 6 -31.76 -26.16 20.82
C VAL A 6 -30.89 -24.95 21.17
N THR A 7 -30.69 -24.67 22.45
CA THR A 7 -29.95 -23.50 22.94
C THR A 7 -28.43 -23.62 22.83
N LYS A 8 -27.89 -24.84 22.70
CA LYS A 8 -26.44 -25.07 22.56
C LYS A 8 -25.91 -24.79 21.15
N ASN A 9 -26.72 -25.00 20.12
CA ASN A 9 -26.27 -24.85 18.73
C ASN A 9 -26.19 -23.39 18.27
N THR A 10 -26.97 -22.49 18.87
CA THR A 10 -26.97 -21.07 18.49
C THR A 10 -25.79 -20.31 19.09
N ALA A 11 -25.35 -20.68 20.30
CA ALA A 11 -24.21 -20.05 20.95
C ALA A 11 -22.87 -20.35 20.23
N LEU A 12 -22.70 -21.57 19.71
CA LEU A 12 -21.47 -21.95 19.00
C LEU A 12 -21.34 -21.24 17.65
N ALA A 13 -22.45 -21.04 16.95
CA ALA A 13 -22.48 -20.32 15.66
C ALA A 13 -22.11 -18.83 15.82
N ALA A 14 -22.49 -18.19 16.92
CA ALA A 14 -22.16 -16.79 17.20
C ALA A 14 -20.65 -16.58 17.51
N ILE A 15 -20.00 -17.57 18.13
CA ILE A 15 -18.56 -17.51 18.43
C ILE A 15 -17.72 -17.70 17.16
N ILE A 16 -18.14 -18.60 16.26
CA ILE A 16 -17.42 -18.82 14.99
C ILE A 16 -17.56 -17.58 14.08
N ALA A 17 -18.72 -16.92 14.07
CA ALA A 17 -18.93 -15.70 13.29
C ALA A 17 -18.10 -14.50 13.81
N SER A 18 -17.80 -14.43 15.11
CA SER A 18 -17.03 -13.32 15.69
C SER A 18 -15.51 -13.48 15.57
N VAL A 19 -15.00 -14.71 15.37
CA VAL A 19 -13.57 -14.94 15.14
C VAL A 19 -13.11 -14.42 13.77
N PHE A 20 -13.95 -14.49 12.73
CA PHE A 20 -13.62 -13.92 11.41
C PHE A 20 -13.74 -12.39 11.32
N ALA A 21 -14.34 -11.74 12.33
CA ALA A 21 -14.43 -10.29 12.41
C ALA A 21 -13.19 -9.64 13.06
N SER A 22 -12.23 -10.45 13.52
CA SER A 22 -10.97 -9.99 14.12
C SER A 22 -9.79 -10.00 13.14
N ALA A 23 -10.03 -9.68 11.88
CA ALA A 23 -8.96 -9.05 11.11
C ALA A 23 -8.74 -7.66 11.73
N PRO A 24 -7.52 -7.25 12.06
CA PRO A 24 -7.30 -5.86 12.44
C PRO A 24 -7.79 -5.03 11.26
N ALA A 25 -8.78 -4.18 11.52
CA ALA A 25 -9.20 -3.12 10.61
C ALA A 25 -8.07 -2.07 10.53
N MET A 26 -6.89 -2.49 10.06
CA MET A 26 -5.94 -1.64 9.38
C MET A 26 -6.38 -1.60 7.91
N ALA A 27 -7.62 -1.22 7.67
CA ALA A 27 -7.98 -0.67 6.38
C ALA A 27 -7.26 0.68 6.32
N THR A 28 -5.97 0.64 5.94
CA THR A 28 -5.36 1.80 5.29
C THR A 28 -6.35 2.21 4.20
N GLU A 29 -6.83 3.45 4.25
CA GLU A 29 -7.88 3.91 3.35
C GLU A 29 -7.57 3.45 1.93
N GLY A 30 -8.42 2.57 1.39
CA GLY A 30 -8.11 1.81 0.18
C GLY A 30 -7.65 2.72 -0.95
N GLY A 31 -6.39 2.52 -1.37
CA GLY A 31 -5.80 3.24 -2.50
C GLY A 31 -5.06 4.53 -2.17
N LYS A 32 -4.70 4.78 -0.90
CA LYS A 32 -3.61 5.72 -0.57
C LYS A 32 -2.25 5.07 -0.81
N CYS A 33 -1.27 5.88 -1.20
CA CYS A 33 0.11 5.45 -1.30
C CYS A 33 0.62 5.03 0.09
N ARG A 34 1.12 3.80 0.19
CA ARG A 34 1.52 3.18 1.45
C ARG A 34 2.82 3.75 1.98
N THR A 35 2.75 4.36 3.15
CA THR A 35 3.92 4.93 3.85
C THR A 35 4.52 3.97 4.89
N ASP A 36 3.88 2.83 5.14
CA ASP A 36 4.29 1.82 6.11
C ASP A 36 5.27 0.78 5.54
N ILE A 37 5.69 0.95 4.29
CA ILE A 37 6.64 0.07 3.59
C ILE A 37 8.00 0.74 3.51
N ALA A 38 9.03 0.03 3.96
CA ALA A 38 10.42 0.35 3.69
C ALA A 38 10.94 -0.57 2.59
N TYR A 39 11.12 -0.03 1.38
CA TYR A 39 11.74 -0.77 0.28
C TYR A 39 13.19 -0.33 0.16
N ASN A 40 14.12 -1.22 0.47
CA ASN A 40 15.56 -0.96 0.37
C ASN A 40 16.15 -1.84 -0.71
N THR A 41 17.08 -1.28 -1.49
CA THR A 41 17.74 -1.99 -2.57
C THR A 41 19.25 -1.92 -2.38
N VAL A 42 19.95 -3.01 -2.68
CA VAL A 42 21.41 -3.07 -2.59
C VAL A 42 22.05 -2.22 -3.69
N MET A 43 21.38 -2.12 -4.84
CA MET A 43 21.76 -1.24 -5.94
C MET A 43 20.55 -0.43 -6.43
N PRO A 44 20.74 0.81 -6.89
CA PRO A 44 19.66 1.61 -7.47
C PRO A 44 19.17 0.98 -8.78
N PHE A 45 17.87 0.96 -9.00
CA PHE A 45 17.29 0.48 -10.26
C PHE A 45 17.53 1.45 -11.40
N ASP A 46 17.60 0.91 -12.62
CA ASP A 46 17.48 1.74 -13.81
C ASP A 46 16.05 2.29 -13.94
N ALA A 47 15.96 3.58 -14.25
CA ALA A 47 14.71 4.27 -14.45
C ALA A 47 14.06 3.79 -15.75
N SER A 48 13.05 2.93 -15.60
CA SER A 48 12.30 2.33 -16.71
C SER A 48 10.80 2.25 -16.37
N PRO A 49 9.92 2.23 -17.38
CA PRO A 49 8.48 2.09 -17.15
C PRO A 49 8.11 0.86 -16.31
N VAL A 50 8.81 -0.25 -16.52
CA VAL A 50 8.59 -1.49 -15.77
C VAL A 50 8.88 -1.29 -14.28
N ILE A 51 10.01 -0.67 -13.95
CA ILE A 51 10.38 -0.39 -12.56
C ILE A 51 9.40 0.60 -11.91
N PHE A 52 8.93 1.61 -12.64
CA PHE A 52 7.95 2.56 -12.10
C PHE A 52 6.64 1.89 -11.74
N GLU A 53 6.16 0.96 -12.56
CA GLU A 53 4.95 0.18 -12.26
C GLU A 53 5.16 -0.80 -11.10
N VAL A 54 6.33 -1.43 -10.99
CA VAL A 54 6.67 -2.27 -9.84
C VAL A 54 6.60 -1.44 -8.55
N LEU A 55 7.24 -0.26 -8.54
CA LEU A 55 7.20 0.63 -7.39
C LEU A 55 5.77 1.12 -7.11
N ARG A 56 5.00 1.51 -8.13
CA ARG A 56 3.60 1.91 -7.97
C ARG A 56 2.77 0.83 -7.28
N ASN A 57 2.94 -0.42 -7.70
CA ASN A 57 2.22 -1.57 -7.13
C ASN A 57 2.67 -1.87 -5.70
N ILE A 58 3.98 -1.84 -5.40
CA ILE A 58 4.50 -2.05 -4.05
C ILE A 58 3.91 -1.02 -3.08
N PHE A 59 3.90 0.25 -3.48
CA PHE A 59 3.37 1.35 -2.67
C PHE A 59 1.84 1.51 -2.79
N GLU A 60 1.16 0.65 -3.54
CA GLU A 60 -0.29 0.70 -3.78
C GLU A 60 -0.80 2.09 -4.23
N ALA A 61 0.06 2.86 -4.91
CA ALA A 61 -0.26 4.20 -5.37
C ALA A 61 -1.17 4.16 -6.61
N LYS A 62 -2.12 5.10 -6.68
CA LYS A 62 -2.98 5.29 -7.86
C LYS A 62 -2.26 6.05 -8.96
N GLU A 63 -1.41 7.00 -8.57
CA GLU A 63 -0.69 7.87 -9.48
C GLU A 63 0.82 7.74 -9.27
N ILE A 64 1.57 7.93 -10.36
CA ILE A 64 3.01 8.11 -10.30
C ILE A 64 3.39 9.48 -10.85
N ARG A 65 4.39 10.09 -10.23
CA ARG A 65 5.11 11.24 -10.78
C ARG A 65 6.59 10.90 -10.85
N VAL A 66 7.12 10.89 -12.06
CA VAL A 66 8.56 10.72 -12.28
C VAL A 66 9.20 12.11 -12.27
N GLU A 67 10.07 12.33 -11.31
CA GLU A 67 10.79 13.59 -11.10
C GLU A 67 12.22 13.46 -11.58
N ARG A 68 12.58 14.23 -12.61
CA ARG A 68 13.91 14.19 -13.20
C ARG A 68 14.76 15.34 -12.71
N GLU A 69 16.04 15.07 -12.55
CA GLU A 69 17.02 16.09 -12.20
C GLU A 69 16.97 17.28 -13.16
N GLY A 70 17.04 18.51 -12.60
CA GLY A 70 16.97 19.75 -13.37
C GLY A 70 15.57 20.23 -13.74
N VAL A 71 14.52 19.45 -13.48
CA VAL A 71 13.12 19.86 -13.71
C VAL A 71 12.49 20.31 -12.40
N ALA A 72 11.88 21.50 -12.41
CA ALA A 72 11.14 22.00 -11.27
C ALA A 72 9.74 21.37 -11.22
N TYR A 73 9.42 20.72 -10.11
CA TYR A 73 8.09 20.17 -9.83
C TYR A 73 7.44 20.95 -8.69
N THR A 74 6.12 21.01 -8.73
CA THR A 74 5.31 21.60 -7.67
C THR A 74 5.41 20.78 -6.38
N THR A 75 5.27 21.46 -5.24
CA THR A 75 5.38 20.84 -3.90
C THR A 75 4.02 20.38 -3.35
N GLU A 76 2.96 20.37 -4.16
CA GLU A 76 1.65 19.94 -3.66
C GLU A 76 1.69 18.50 -3.18
N PHE A 77 0.97 18.22 -2.11
CA PHE A 77 0.83 16.88 -1.55
C PHE A 77 -0.38 16.17 -2.17
N ASN A 78 -0.16 14.95 -2.67
CA ASN A 78 -1.23 14.02 -3.06
C ASN A 78 -1.01 12.66 -2.39
N GLU A 79 -1.89 12.31 -1.45
CA GLU A 79 -1.82 11.05 -0.69
C GLU A 79 -1.97 9.77 -1.55
N ASN A 80 -2.46 9.89 -2.78
CA ASN A 80 -2.64 8.77 -3.70
C ASN A 80 -1.44 8.59 -4.67
N ARG A 81 -0.41 9.44 -4.55
CA ARG A 81 0.67 9.53 -5.53
C ARG A 81 2.00 9.05 -4.96
N LEU A 82 2.71 8.28 -5.79
CA LEU A 82 4.11 7.96 -5.57
C LEU A 82 4.99 8.87 -6.44
N ARG A 83 5.88 9.62 -5.80
CA ARG A 83 6.92 10.42 -6.48
C ARG A 83 8.17 9.57 -6.58
N ILE A 84 8.71 9.43 -7.79
CA ILE A 84 9.91 8.65 -8.09
C ILE A 84 10.96 9.61 -8.66
N GLY A 85 12.03 9.84 -7.89
CA GLY A 85 13.17 10.63 -8.33
C GLY A 85 14.10 9.84 -9.24
N VAL A 86 14.50 10.44 -10.35
CA VAL A 86 15.46 9.88 -11.30
C VAL A 86 16.65 10.83 -11.42
N GLY A 87 17.84 10.34 -11.08
CA GLY A 87 19.10 11.08 -11.20
C GLY A 87 19.59 11.18 -12.64
N ALA A 88 20.63 11.99 -12.86
CA ALA A 88 21.27 12.17 -14.16
C ALA A 88 21.86 10.87 -14.76
N ASP A 89 22.18 9.89 -13.93
CA ASP A 89 22.64 8.55 -14.34
C ASP A 89 21.50 7.63 -14.81
N ASN A 90 20.28 8.17 -14.92
CA ASN A 90 19.05 7.45 -15.23
C ASN A 90 18.76 6.31 -14.23
N LYS A 91 19.15 6.49 -12.96
CA LYS A 91 18.79 5.58 -11.88
C LYS A 91 17.76 6.19 -10.94
N VAL A 92 16.97 5.32 -10.31
CA VAL A 92 16.02 5.72 -9.26
C VAL A 92 16.82 6.17 -8.03
N SER A 93 16.70 7.44 -7.68
CA SER A 93 17.41 8.05 -6.54
C SER A 93 16.58 8.05 -5.27
N TYR A 94 15.27 8.21 -5.38
CA TYR A 94 14.34 8.13 -4.26
C TYR A 94 12.93 7.76 -4.73
N PHE A 95 12.10 7.32 -3.77
CA PHE A 95 10.66 7.21 -3.95
C PHE A 95 9.96 7.60 -2.65
N ARG A 96 8.86 8.35 -2.75
CA ARG A 96 8.10 8.82 -1.59
C ARG A 96 6.63 9.03 -1.94
N CYS A 97 5.74 8.77 -1.00
CA CYS A 97 4.34 9.14 -1.14
C CYS A 97 4.16 10.65 -0.97
N GLY A 98 3.29 11.24 -1.78
CA GLY A 98 2.90 12.65 -1.72
C GLY A 98 2.90 13.38 -3.05
#